data_AF-A0A369NG90-F1
#
_entry.id   AF-A0A369NG90-F1
#
_cell.length_a   1.000
_cell.length_b   1.000
_cell.length_c   1.000
_cell.angle_alpha   90.00
_cell.angle_beta   90.00
_cell.angle_gamma   90.00
#
_symmetry.space_group_name_H-M   'P 1'
#
loop_
_entity.id
_entity.type
_entity.pdbx_description
1 polymer ?
#
loop_
_entity_poly.entity_id
_entity_poly.type
_entity_poly.pdbx_seq_one_letter_code
_entity_poly.pdbx_strand_id
1 'polypeptide(L)'
;MNASDRRDERGSALPLVLVAALALFAVLAFSVDQGIAYAAKARQENALDAARAACMDASFALVAKNADDPGRMVADRVVRTARDAGFEGKASVWFYETPEESVSSTERHWVVGMQFEEESPTVFARGYGIEGLPVASYRVLTAMPYAGEKVWRPETRRCGRYDYPAGATADSWTYEALNSLDAFPAELAEAARATLAESGK
;
A
#
# COMPACT_ATOMS: atom_id res chain seq x y z
N MET A 1 -7.65 22.61 -74.84
CA MET A 1 -8.04 23.29 -73.58
C MET A 1 -8.29 22.23 -72.52
N ASN A 2 -7.28 21.92 -71.71
CA ASN A 2 -7.42 21.03 -70.56
C ASN A 2 -7.60 21.90 -69.32
N ALA A 3 -8.84 22.01 -68.84
CA ALA A 3 -9.13 22.60 -67.54
C ALA A 3 -8.76 21.54 -66.49
N SER A 4 -7.68 21.79 -65.76
CA SER A 4 -7.26 20.98 -64.63
C SER A 4 -8.32 21.04 -63.54
N ASP A 5 -8.93 19.89 -63.24
CA ASP A 5 -9.73 19.64 -62.05
C ASP A 5 -8.84 19.78 -60.81
N ARG A 6 -8.77 20.98 -60.23
CA ARG A 6 -8.17 21.20 -58.90
C ARG A 6 -9.24 20.88 -57.87
N ARG A 7 -9.24 19.63 -57.38
CA ARG A 7 -10.03 19.24 -56.21
C ARG A 7 -9.59 20.04 -54.99
N ASP A 8 -10.58 20.65 -54.35
CA ASP A 8 -10.43 21.56 -53.23
C ASP A 8 -10.23 20.76 -51.91
N GLU A 9 -9.10 20.07 -51.78
CA GLU A 9 -8.77 19.26 -50.58
C GLU A 9 -8.46 20.13 -49.34
N ARG A 10 -8.25 21.44 -49.53
CA ARG A 10 -7.90 22.39 -48.47
C ARG A 10 -9.01 22.60 -47.45
N GLY A 11 -10.28 22.47 -47.84
CA GLY A 11 -11.43 22.60 -46.94
C GLY A 11 -11.62 21.40 -45.99
N SER A 12 -11.14 20.21 -46.37
CA SER A 12 -11.24 18.98 -45.56
C SER A 12 -10.10 18.82 -44.56
N ALA A 13 -8.93 19.41 -44.83
CA ALA A 13 -7.75 19.27 -43.98
C ALA A 13 -7.89 20.06 -42.67
N LEU A 14 -8.47 21.28 -42.69
CA LEU A 14 -8.55 22.14 -41.52
C LEU A 14 -9.39 21.53 -40.38
N PRO A 15 -10.61 21.01 -40.61
CA PRO A 15 -11.36 20.33 -39.56
C PRO A 15 -10.65 19.08 -39.02
N LEU A 16 -10.00 18.31 -39.91
CA LEU A 16 -9.25 17.13 -39.52
C LEU A 16 -8.05 17.47 -38.63
N VAL A 17 -7.31 18.52 -38.97
CA VAL A 17 -6.19 19.04 -38.16
C VAL A 17 -6.66 19.53 -36.80
N LEU A 18 -7.80 20.22 -36.73
CA LEU A 18 -8.38 20.66 -35.46
C LEU A 18 -8.80 19.47 -34.59
N VAL A 19 -9.48 18.48 -35.16
CA VAL A 19 -9.85 17.25 -34.44
C VAL A 19 -8.61 16.50 -33.96
N ALA A 20 -7.58 16.37 -34.80
CA ALA A 20 -6.33 15.73 -34.43
C ALA A 20 -5.61 16.50 -33.31
N ALA A 21 -5.57 17.83 -33.36
CA ALA A 21 -4.97 18.66 -32.32
C ALA A 21 -5.72 18.54 -30.99
N LEU A 22 -7.06 18.53 -31.00
CA LEU A 22 -7.87 18.32 -29.81
C LEU A 22 -7.68 16.92 -29.22
N ALA A 23 -7.61 15.90 -30.07
CA ALA A 23 -7.32 14.53 -29.63
C ALA A 23 -5.93 14.42 -28.99
N LEU A 24 -4.91 15.02 -29.60
CA LEU A 24 -3.56 15.07 -29.04
C LEU A 24 -3.52 15.81 -27.70
N PHE A 25 -4.21 16.94 -27.59
CA PHE A 25 -4.32 17.66 -26.33
C PHE A 25 -4.99 16.83 -25.24
N ALA A 26 -6.07 16.12 -25.56
CA ALA A 26 -6.75 15.23 -24.62
C ALA A 26 -5.83 14.10 -24.14
N VAL A 27 -5.04 13.49 -25.04
CA VAL A 27 -4.07 12.45 -24.68
C VAL A 27 -2.96 13.01 -23.77
N LEU A 28 -2.45 14.21 -24.06
CA LEU A 28 -1.44 14.86 -23.22
C LEU A 28 -1.99 15.21 -21.84
N ALA A 29 -3.20 15.78 -21.78
CA ALA A 29 -3.87 16.11 -20.53
C ALA A 29 -4.05 14.88 -19.64
N PHE A 30 -4.56 13.78 -20.21
CA PHE A 30 -4.69 12.51 -19.51
C PHE A 30 -3.33 11.98 -19.03
N SER A 31 -2.31 12.04 -19.90
CA SER A 31 -0.97 11.54 -19.58
C SER A 31 -0.29 12.30 -18.44
N VAL A 32 -0.53 13.62 -18.32
CA VAL A 32 -0.02 14.44 -17.20
C VAL A 32 -0.65 14.00 -15.88
N ASP A 33 -1.98 13.89 -15.82
CA ASP A 33 -2.67 13.49 -14.58
C ASP A 33 -2.28 12.06 -14.16
N GLN A 34 -2.17 11.14 -15.12
CA GLN A 34 -1.68 9.79 -14.84
C GLN A 34 -0.21 9.80 -14.38
N GLY A 35 0.64 10.63 -14.99
CA GLY A 35 2.05 10.75 -14.60
C GLY A 35 2.22 11.19 -13.14
N ILE A 36 1.39 12.12 -12.67
CA ILE A 36 1.39 12.56 -11.26
C ILE A 36 0.95 11.41 -10.35
N ALA A 37 -0.14 10.70 -10.70
CA ALA A 37 -0.61 9.54 -9.93
C ALA A 37 0.43 8.41 -9.88
N TYR A 38 1.13 8.14 -10.99
CA TYR A 38 2.24 7.17 -11.03
C TYR A 38 3.41 7.59 -10.15
N ALA A 39 3.76 8.88 -10.13
CA ALA A 39 4.80 9.39 -9.24
C ALA A 39 4.41 9.26 -7.76
N ALA A 40 3.14 9.52 -7.41
CA ALA A 40 2.61 9.28 -6.08
C ALA A 40 2.71 7.79 -5.71
N LYS A 41 2.28 6.90 -6.61
CA LYS A 41 2.37 5.45 -6.41
C LYS A 41 3.82 4.99 -6.18
N ALA A 42 4.76 5.46 -6.99
CA ALA A 42 6.18 5.13 -6.81
C ALA A 42 6.72 5.60 -5.46
N ARG A 43 6.30 6.77 -4.97
CA ARG A 43 6.65 7.26 -3.62
C ARG A 43 6.07 6.36 -2.53
N GLN A 44 4.80 5.96 -2.66
CA GLN A 44 4.16 5.04 -1.71
C GLN A 44 4.88 3.69 -1.66
N GLU A 45 5.22 3.12 -2.82
CA GLU A 45 5.95 1.85 -2.89
C GLU A 45 7.33 1.95 -2.24
N ASN A 46 8.08 3.03 -2.50
CA ASN A 46 9.35 3.28 -1.82
C ASN A 46 9.21 3.40 -0.30
N ALA A 47 8.16 4.08 0.18
CA ALA A 47 7.89 4.22 1.61
C ALA A 47 7.49 2.87 2.25
N LEU A 48 6.71 2.05 1.56
CA LEU A 48 6.33 0.71 2.01
C LEU A 48 7.55 -0.22 2.06
N ASP A 49 8.43 -0.16 1.07
CA ASP A 49 9.65 -0.96 1.04
C ASP A 49 10.61 -0.54 2.17
N ALA A 50 10.71 0.76 2.46
CA ALA A 50 11.44 1.27 3.62
C ALA A 50 10.82 0.80 4.95
N ALA A 51 9.49 0.86 5.08
CA ALA A 51 8.78 0.38 6.27
C ALA A 51 8.97 -1.13 6.48
N ARG A 52 8.89 -1.92 5.42
CA ARG A 52 9.20 -3.36 5.45
C ARG A 52 10.64 -3.61 5.93
N ALA A 53 11.62 -2.92 5.36
CA ALA A 53 13.02 -3.06 5.77
C ALA A 53 13.21 -2.69 7.25
N ALA A 54 12.55 -1.63 7.71
CA ALA A 54 12.58 -1.18 9.10
C ALA A 54 11.95 -2.17 10.09
N CYS A 55 10.92 -2.92 9.68
CA CYS A 55 10.32 -4.00 10.48
C CYS A 55 11.20 -5.27 10.52
N MET A 56 12.03 -5.48 9.50
CA MET A 56 12.97 -6.61 9.41
C MET A 56 14.31 -6.35 10.09
N ASP A 57 14.54 -5.14 10.60
CA ASP A 57 15.73 -4.81 11.38
C ASP A 57 15.85 -5.70 12.62
N ALA A 58 17.02 -6.29 12.84
CA ALA A 58 17.23 -7.28 13.90
C ALA A 58 17.00 -6.71 15.30
N SER A 59 17.34 -5.44 15.52
CA SER A 59 17.15 -4.77 16.82
C SER A 59 15.66 -4.58 17.09
N PHE A 60 14.91 -4.12 16.08
CA PHE A 60 13.47 -4.00 16.17
C PHE A 60 12.78 -5.35 16.36
N ALA A 61 13.12 -6.36 15.55
CA ALA A 61 12.53 -7.70 15.62
C ALA A 61 12.74 -8.36 16.99
N LEU A 62 13.90 -8.15 17.63
CA LEU A 62 14.20 -8.66 18.97
C LEU A 62 13.31 -8.02 20.04
N VAL A 63 13.04 -6.72 19.94
CA VAL A 63 12.11 -6.04 20.86
C VAL A 63 10.68 -6.47 20.58
N ALA A 64 10.30 -6.56 19.30
CA ALA A 64 8.92 -6.81 18.90
C ALA A 64 8.43 -8.17 19.39
N LYS A 65 9.27 -9.20 19.26
CA LYS A 65 8.88 -10.56 19.66
C LYS A 65 8.64 -10.72 21.16
N ASN A 66 9.06 -9.76 21.97
CA ASN A 66 8.91 -9.76 23.43
C ASN A 66 7.97 -8.64 23.94
N ALA A 67 7.24 -7.97 23.05
CA ALA A 67 6.34 -6.87 23.41
C ALA A 67 4.91 -7.36 23.70
N ASP A 68 4.21 -6.73 24.65
CA ASP A 68 2.82 -7.04 25.01
C ASP A 68 1.84 -6.85 23.84
N ASP A 69 2.08 -5.85 22.99
CA ASP A 69 1.33 -5.60 21.77
C ASP A 69 2.29 -5.51 20.56
N PRO A 70 2.73 -6.65 20.01
CA PRO A 70 3.65 -6.68 18.89
C PRO A 70 3.03 -6.03 17.64
N GLY A 71 1.72 -6.20 17.45
CA GLY A 71 0.99 -5.62 16.31
C GLY A 71 1.03 -4.11 16.31
N ARG A 72 0.76 -3.49 17.47
CA ARG A 72 0.88 -2.03 17.62
C ARG A 72 2.31 -1.57 17.39
N MET A 73 3.29 -2.26 17.96
CA MET A 73 4.68 -1.84 17.83
C MET A 73 5.18 -1.88 16.38
N VAL A 74 4.74 -2.89 15.62
CA VAL A 74 4.96 -2.98 14.17
C VAL A 74 4.24 -1.84 13.45
N ALA A 75 2.98 -1.58 13.77
CA ALA A 75 2.21 -0.50 13.15
C ALA A 75 2.85 0.88 13.38
N ASP A 76 3.25 1.18 14.62
CA ASP A 76 3.94 2.43 14.97
C ASP A 76 5.28 2.55 14.22
N ARG A 77 6.02 1.45 14.06
CA ARG A 77 7.27 1.44 13.29
C ARG A 77 7.04 1.70 11.81
N VAL A 78 6.02 1.09 11.21
CA VAL A 78 5.64 1.29 9.80
C VAL A 78 5.30 2.75 9.55
N VAL A 79 4.40 3.32 10.36
CA VAL A 79 3.92 4.69 10.19
C VAL A 79 5.04 5.70 10.40
N ARG A 80 5.83 5.55 11.47
CA ARG A 80 6.97 6.43 11.71
C ARG A 80 7.95 6.43 10.54
N THR A 81 8.28 5.25 10.01
CA THR A 81 9.20 5.14 8.86
C THR A 81 8.60 5.78 7.61
N ALA A 82 7.30 5.63 7.39
CA ALA A 82 6.61 6.28 6.27
C ALA A 82 6.61 7.81 6.39
N ARG A 83 6.35 8.36 7.58
CA ARG A 83 6.43 9.81 7.85
C ARG A 83 7.86 10.34 7.68
N ASP A 84 8.86 9.62 8.20
CA ASP A 84 10.28 9.99 8.02
C ASP A 84 10.69 9.99 6.53
N ALA A 85 10.04 9.17 5.70
CA ALA A 85 10.20 9.15 4.24
C ALA A 85 9.35 10.23 3.50
N GLY A 86 8.58 11.04 4.22
CA GLY A 86 7.75 12.12 3.67
C GLY A 86 6.40 11.67 3.11
N PHE A 87 5.93 10.46 3.45
CA PHE A 87 4.55 10.05 3.13
C PHE A 87 3.58 10.60 4.18
N GLU A 88 2.60 11.39 3.76
CA GLU A 88 1.62 12.05 4.66
C GLU A 88 0.19 11.50 4.51
N GLY A 89 -0.02 10.53 3.61
CA GLY A 89 -1.33 9.92 3.39
C GLY A 89 -1.78 9.02 4.55
N LYS A 90 -2.94 8.39 4.38
CA LYS A 90 -3.48 7.43 5.35
C LYS A 90 -2.67 6.13 5.31
N ALA A 91 -2.47 5.52 6.47
CA ALA A 91 -1.80 4.23 6.60
C ALA A 91 -2.69 3.24 7.37
N SER A 92 -2.85 2.04 6.83
CA SER A 92 -3.54 0.93 7.48
C SER A 92 -2.56 -0.24 7.62
N VAL A 93 -2.44 -0.77 8.84
CA VAL A 93 -1.54 -1.89 9.15
C VAL A 93 -2.37 -3.02 9.75
N TRP A 94 -2.31 -4.18 9.12
CA TRP A 94 -2.93 -5.40 9.61
C TRP A 94 -1.88 -6.26 10.27
N PHE A 95 -2.17 -6.76 11.46
CA PHE A 95 -1.32 -7.72 12.15
C PHE A 95 -2.12 -8.99 12.44
N TYR A 96 -1.58 -10.10 11.98
CA TYR A 96 -2.07 -11.43 12.28
C TYR A 96 -0.97 -12.27 12.91
N GLU A 97 -1.28 -12.90 14.03
CA GLU A 97 -0.45 -13.93 14.64
C GLU A 97 -1.19 -15.27 14.62
N THR A 98 -0.50 -16.30 14.16
CA THR A 98 -1.04 -17.67 14.17
C THR A 98 -1.28 -18.16 15.60
N PRO A 99 -2.42 -18.84 15.87
CA PRO A 99 -2.68 -19.49 17.16
C PRO A 99 -1.55 -20.42 17.61
N GLU A 100 -1.30 -20.49 18.92
CA GLU A 100 -0.27 -21.37 19.50
C GLU A 100 -0.53 -22.84 19.15
N GLU A 101 -1.80 -23.26 19.09
CA GLU A 101 -2.15 -24.65 18.75
C GLU A 101 -1.74 -25.07 17.34
N SER A 102 -1.44 -24.12 16.45
CA SER A 102 -1.14 -24.36 15.04
C SER A 102 0.35 -24.25 14.70
N VAL A 103 1.22 -24.00 15.69
CA VAL A 103 2.68 -23.83 15.49
C VAL A 103 3.46 -24.53 16.61
N SER A 104 4.76 -24.73 16.40
CA SER A 104 5.64 -25.28 17.43
C SER A 104 5.80 -24.32 18.62
N SER A 105 6.10 -24.85 19.80
CA SER A 105 6.32 -24.03 21.01
C SER A 105 7.56 -23.12 20.94
N THR A 106 8.44 -23.37 19.96
CA THR A 106 9.67 -22.61 19.68
C THR A 106 9.46 -21.48 18.68
N GLU A 107 8.27 -21.35 18.10
CA GLU A 107 8.00 -20.43 17.00
C GLU A 107 6.73 -19.60 17.22
N ARG A 108 6.74 -18.40 16.64
CA ARG A 108 5.56 -17.58 16.38
C ARG A 108 5.57 -17.28 14.90
N HIS A 109 4.42 -17.33 14.24
CA HIS A 109 4.31 -16.89 12.85
C HIS A 109 3.44 -15.65 12.81
N TRP A 110 4.00 -14.60 12.22
CA TRP A 110 3.36 -13.32 12.07
C TRP A 110 3.20 -13.01 10.60
N VAL A 111 2.06 -12.43 10.26
CA VAL A 111 1.83 -11.83 8.96
C VAL A 111 1.38 -10.41 9.18
N VAL A 112 2.03 -9.50 8.46
CA VAL A 112 1.76 -8.07 8.56
C VAL A 112 1.45 -7.56 7.17
N GLY A 113 0.27 -6.95 7.02
CA GLY A 113 -0.09 -6.18 5.84
C GLY A 113 0.04 -4.71 6.13
N MET A 114 0.44 -3.94 5.13
CA MET A 114 0.51 -2.50 5.19
C MET A 114 -0.03 -1.92 3.89
N GLN A 115 -0.88 -0.90 4.01
CA GLN A 115 -1.48 -0.19 2.89
C GLN A 115 -1.39 1.31 3.12
N PHE A 116 -0.90 2.01 2.11
CA PHE A 116 -0.80 3.46 2.08
C PHE A 116 -1.76 4.01 1.03
N GLU A 117 -2.53 5.01 1.40
CA GLU A 117 -3.57 5.65 0.59
C GLU A 117 -3.40 7.16 0.58
N GLU A 118 -3.47 7.79 -0.59
CA GLU A 118 -3.55 9.25 -0.70
C GLU A 118 -4.36 9.66 -1.93
N GLU A 119 -4.87 10.89 -1.90
CA GLU A 119 -5.49 11.54 -3.06
C GLU A 119 -4.43 12.34 -3.81
N SER A 120 -4.02 11.85 -4.99
CA SER A 120 -3.05 12.53 -5.84
C SER A 120 -3.74 13.67 -6.59
N PRO A 121 -3.24 14.92 -6.51
CA PRO A 121 -3.88 16.06 -7.15
C PRO A 121 -3.90 15.93 -8.68
N THR A 122 -4.97 16.41 -9.32
CA THR A 122 -5.07 16.50 -10.77
C THR A 122 -4.83 17.94 -11.27
N VAL A 123 -4.41 18.06 -12.52
CA VAL A 123 -4.19 19.34 -13.20
C VAL A 123 -5.30 19.59 -14.23
N PHE A 124 -5.57 18.62 -15.11
CA PHE A 124 -6.57 18.79 -16.16
C PHE A 124 -7.94 18.26 -15.75
N ALA A 125 -7.98 17.10 -15.09
CA ALA A 125 -9.23 16.50 -14.62
C ALA A 125 -9.98 17.38 -13.59
N ARG A 126 -9.26 18.25 -12.85
CA ARG A 126 -9.86 19.27 -11.98
C ARG A 126 -10.86 20.16 -12.71
N GLY A 127 -10.58 20.51 -13.97
CA GLY A 127 -11.50 21.30 -14.80
C GLY A 127 -12.85 20.61 -15.07
N TYR A 128 -12.91 19.30 -14.84
CA TYR A 128 -14.11 18.47 -14.94
C TYR A 128 -14.66 18.04 -13.57
N GLY A 129 -14.18 18.65 -12.48
CA GLY A 129 -14.61 18.37 -11.10
C GLY A 129 -13.91 17.19 -10.42
N ILE A 130 -12.87 16.61 -11.04
CA ILE A 130 -12.07 15.53 -10.44
C ILE A 130 -10.84 16.16 -9.79
N GLU A 131 -10.92 16.50 -8.51
CA GLU A 131 -9.85 17.21 -7.78
C GLU A 131 -8.61 16.35 -7.47
N GLY A 132 -8.82 15.03 -7.35
CA GLY A 132 -7.81 14.05 -6.99
C GLY A 132 -8.06 12.69 -7.63
N LEU A 133 -7.00 11.92 -7.78
CA LEU A 133 -7.02 10.52 -8.15
C LEU A 133 -6.63 9.68 -6.92
N PRO A 134 -7.45 8.70 -6.50
CA PRO A 134 -7.10 7.82 -5.40
C PRO A 134 -5.92 6.95 -5.81
N VAL A 135 -4.85 6.99 -5.01
CA VAL A 135 -3.66 6.15 -5.19
C VAL A 135 -3.47 5.34 -3.91
N ALA A 136 -3.44 4.02 -4.09
CA ALA A 136 -3.18 3.09 -3.00
C ALA A 136 -2.10 2.07 -3.40
N SER A 137 -1.24 1.77 -2.44
CA SER A 137 -0.19 0.76 -2.56
C SER A 137 -0.20 -0.12 -1.33
N TYR A 138 0.12 -1.41 -1.53
CA TYR A 138 0.14 -2.39 -0.44
C TYR A 138 1.42 -3.22 -0.47
N ARG A 139 1.78 -3.73 0.72
CA ARG A 139 2.83 -4.74 0.91
C ARG A 139 2.41 -5.69 2.02
N VAL A 140 2.84 -6.94 1.89
CA VAL A 140 2.71 -7.97 2.92
C VAL A 140 4.11 -8.46 3.30
N LEU A 141 4.35 -8.66 4.58
CA LEU A 141 5.53 -9.33 5.10
C LEU A 141 5.12 -10.45 6.06
N THR A 142 5.96 -11.47 6.11
CA THR A 142 5.84 -12.58 7.04
C THR A 142 7.09 -12.59 7.92
N ALA A 143 6.94 -12.94 9.18
CA ALA A 143 8.05 -13.08 10.12
C ALA A 143 7.83 -14.30 10.99
N MET A 144 8.91 -15.02 11.29
CA MET A 144 8.90 -16.19 12.17
C MET A 144 9.80 -15.96 13.38
N PRO A 145 9.38 -15.19 14.40
CA PRO A 145 10.14 -15.09 15.63
C PRO A 145 10.32 -16.47 16.27
N TYR A 146 11.56 -16.85 16.52
CA TYR A 146 11.91 -18.12 17.15
C TYR A 146 12.66 -17.92 18.47
N ALA A 147 12.66 -18.97 19.30
CA ALA A 147 13.44 -19.12 20.52
C ALA A 147 13.94 -20.56 20.64
N GLY A 148 15.07 -20.76 21.33
CA GLY A 148 15.71 -22.08 21.43
C GLY A 148 14.92 -23.13 22.22
N GLU A 149 14.02 -22.70 23.12
CA GLU A 149 13.20 -23.60 23.92
C GLU A 149 11.70 -23.27 23.81
N LYS A 150 11.30 -22.09 24.31
CA LYS A 150 9.92 -21.62 24.22
C LYS A 150 9.89 -20.14 23.86
N VAL A 151 9.06 -19.79 22.88
CA VAL A 151 8.80 -18.38 22.55
C VAL A 151 7.98 -17.72 23.65
N TRP A 152 8.34 -16.50 24.00
CA TRP A 152 7.50 -15.65 24.82
C TRP A 152 6.25 -15.23 24.01
N ARG A 153 5.09 -15.21 24.66
CA ARG A 153 3.80 -14.79 24.08
C ARG A 153 3.08 -13.86 25.07
N PRO A 154 2.36 -12.83 24.57
CA PRO A 154 1.50 -12.03 25.42
C PRO A 154 0.33 -12.87 25.95
N GLU A 155 -0.22 -12.48 27.11
CA GLU A 155 -1.36 -13.20 27.72
C GLU A 155 -2.58 -13.23 26.79
N THR A 156 -2.78 -12.17 26.02
CA THR A 156 -3.88 -12.06 25.05
C THR A 156 -3.32 -11.90 23.64
N ARG A 157 -3.66 -12.83 22.74
CA ARG A 157 -3.39 -12.70 21.31
C ARG A 157 -4.23 -11.58 20.72
N ARG A 158 -3.58 -10.56 20.15
CA ARG A 158 -4.23 -9.41 19.52
C ARG A 158 -3.99 -9.42 18.01
N CYS A 159 -5.05 -9.72 17.24
CA CYS A 159 -5.04 -9.66 15.78
C CYS A 159 -6.05 -8.62 15.31
N GLY A 160 -5.67 -7.79 14.34
CA GLY A 160 -6.53 -6.70 13.92
C GLY A 160 -5.88 -5.74 12.93
N ARG A 161 -6.59 -4.65 12.68
CA ARG A 161 -6.15 -3.52 11.85
C ARG A 161 -5.92 -2.29 12.72
N TYR A 162 -4.82 -1.62 12.49
CA TYR A 162 -4.48 -0.31 13.04
C TYR A 162 -4.55 0.71 11.91
N ASP A 163 -5.39 1.74 12.06
CA ASP A 163 -5.58 2.79 11.07
C ASP A 163 -5.05 4.12 11.58
N TYR A 164 -4.24 4.78 10.75
CA TYR A 164 -3.62 6.06 11.02
C TYR A 164 -4.10 7.07 9.96
N PRO A 165 -4.80 8.14 10.37
CA PRO A 165 -5.22 9.19 9.46
C PRO A 165 -4.06 9.87 8.72
N ALA A 166 -4.37 10.59 7.64
CA ALA A 166 -3.39 11.43 6.96
C ALA A 166 -2.78 12.47 7.92
N GLY A 167 -1.47 12.66 7.84
CA GLY A 167 -0.70 13.54 8.74
C GLY A 167 -0.63 13.08 10.20
N ALA A 168 -1.29 11.98 10.58
CA ALA A 168 -1.25 11.48 11.94
C ALA A 168 0.15 10.92 12.27
N THR A 169 0.62 11.28 13.46
CA THR A 169 1.76 10.65 14.13
C THR A 169 1.31 9.37 14.85
N ALA A 170 2.25 8.63 15.44
CA ALA A 170 2.00 7.35 16.10
C ALA A 170 1.00 7.41 17.28
N ASP A 171 0.60 8.60 17.73
CA ASP A 171 -0.30 8.79 18.88
C ASP A 171 -1.78 8.89 18.48
N SER A 172 -2.09 8.99 17.18
CA SER A 172 -3.46 9.10 16.67
C SER A 172 -3.78 7.94 15.72
N TRP A 173 -4.43 6.91 16.27
CA TRP A 173 -4.85 5.74 15.53
C TRP A 173 -6.16 5.15 16.07
N THR A 174 -6.80 4.34 15.24
CA THR A 174 -7.92 3.48 15.65
C THR A 174 -7.55 2.02 15.48
N TYR A 175 -8.14 1.15 16.28
CA TYR A 175 -7.93 -0.29 16.19
C TYR A 175 -9.25 -1.02 15.99
N GLU A 176 -9.24 -1.95 15.05
CA GLU A 176 -10.32 -2.88 14.77
C GLU A 176 -9.84 -4.31 15.00
N ALA A 177 -10.48 -5.03 15.93
CA ALA A 177 -10.16 -6.43 16.18
C ALA A 177 -10.71 -7.30 15.03
N LEU A 178 -9.85 -8.17 14.48
CA LEU A 178 -10.22 -9.09 13.41
C LEU A 178 -10.02 -10.53 13.88
N ASN A 179 -11.14 -11.25 14.00
CA ASN A 179 -11.17 -12.55 14.68
C ASN A 179 -10.88 -13.74 13.75
N SER A 180 -10.91 -13.55 12.43
CA SER A 180 -10.62 -14.59 11.44
C SER A 180 -9.75 -14.04 10.31
N LEU A 181 -8.95 -14.90 9.69
CA LEU A 181 -8.15 -14.56 8.49
C LEU A 181 -9.03 -14.08 7.33
N ASP A 182 -10.30 -14.49 7.27
CA ASP A 182 -11.23 -14.08 6.21
C ASP A 182 -11.67 -12.61 6.34
N ALA A 183 -11.45 -11.99 7.49
CA ALA A 183 -11.67 -10.55 7.69
C ALA A 183 -10.43 -9.71 7.31
N PHE A 184 -9.31 -10.35 6.96
CA PHE A 184 -8.10 -9.68 6.47
C PHE A 184 -8.12 -9.59 4.93
N PRO A 185 -7.33 -8.68 4.34
CA PRO A 185 -7.10 -8.66 2.89
C PRO A 185 -6.68 -10.03 2.36
N ALA A 186 -7.15 -10.39 1.17
CA ALA A 186 -6.95 -11.72 0.60
C ALA A 186 -5.47 -12.09 0.48
N GLU A 187 -4.64 -11.14 0.05
CA GLU A 187 -3.19 -11.31 -0.10
C GLU A 187 -2.51 -11.61 1.23
N LEU A 188 -2.98 -11.01 2.33
CA LEU A 188 -2.49 -11.29 3.67
C LEU A 188 -2.93 -12.68 4.12
N ALA A 189 -4.21 -13.02 3.92
CA ALA A 189 -4.74 -14.33 4.26
C ALA A 189 -4.01 -15.45 3.50
N GLU A 190 -3.70 -15.24 2.22
CA GLU A 190 -2.91 -16.16 1.40
C GLU A 190 -1.48 -16.30 1.93
N ALA A 191 -0.80 -15.19 2.24
CA ALA A 191 0.54 -15.23 2.82
C ALA A 191 0.58 -15.97 4.17
N ALA A 192 -0.44 -15.79 5.01
CA ALA A 192 -0.59 -16.52 6.27
C ALA A 192 -0.77 -18.02 6.04
N ARG A 193 -1.68 -18.42 5.14
CA ARG A 193 -1.90 -19.83 4.79
C ARG A 193 -0.64 -20.47 4.19
N ALA A 194 0.09 -19.74 3.34
CA ALA A 194 1.34 -20.22 2.75
C ALA A 194 2.42 -20.47 3.81
N THR A 195 2.62 -19.52 4.73
CA THR A 195 3.60 -19.64 5.82
C THR A 195 3.31 -20.86 6.71
N LEU A 196 2.02 -21.12 6.98
CA LEU A 196 1.60 -22.29 7.75
C LEU A 196 1.84 -23.60 7.00
N ALA A 197 1.60 -23.63 5.70
CA ALA A 197 1.83 -24.82 4.88
C ALA A 197 3.32 -25.17 4.77
N GLU A 198 4.21 -24.16 4.81
CA GLU A 198 5.66 -24.38 4.79
C GLU A 198 6.21 -24.87 6.12
N SER A 199 5.65 -24.40 7.23
CA SER A 199 6.13 -24.74 8.59
C SER A 199 5.64 -26.10 9.10
N GLY A 200 4.66 -26.71 8.41
CA GLY A 200 4.18 -28.07 8.69
C GLY A 200 4.96 -29.18 7.96
N LYS A 201 6.05 -28.85 7.26
CA LYS A 201 6.97 -29.79 6.62
C LYS A 201 8.20 -30.04 7.48
#